data_AF-A0A669QIX7-F1
#
_entry.id   AF-A0A669QIX7-F1
#
_cell.length_a   1.000
_cell.length_b   1.000
_cell.length_c   1.000
_cell.angle_alpha   90.00
_cell.angle_beta   90.00
_cell.angle_gamma   90.00
#
_symmetry.space_group_name_H-M   'P 1'
#
loop_
_entity.id
_entity.type
_entity.pdbx_description
1 polymer ?
#
loop_
_entity_poly.entity_id
_entity_poly.type
_entity_poly.pdbx_seq_one_letter_code
_entity_poly.pdbx_strand_id
1 'polypeptide(L)'
;MGFFETIKLLLWVVFIDCVGVGLLIATLMWFISNKYLVKQQNRDYDVEWGYAFDVHLNAFYPLLVILHFIQLFFINYVIIPNSVIGYFVGNTLWLIAIGYYIYVTFLGYSALPFLKNTAILLYPFALLIVLYLISLACGWNFTKMLCSFYKYRVK
;
A
#
# COMPACT_ATOMS: atom_id res chain seq x y z
N MET A 1 22.97 -0.89 -3.23
CA MET A 1 22.38 -1.01 -4.57
C MET A 1 22.90 0.14 -5.41
N GLY A 2 23.35 -0.12 -6.63
CA GLY A 2 23.81 0.94 -7.54
C GLY A 2 22.63 1.80 -8.03
N PHE A 3 22.90 3.03 -8.48
CA PHE A 3 21.88 3.94 -9.02
C PHE A 3 21.03 3.30 -10.14
N PHE A 4 21.67 2.51 -11.01
CA PHE A 4 21.01 1.80 -12.10
C PHE A 4 20.07 0.68 -11.61
N GLU A 5 20.43 -0.01 -10.53
CA GLU A 5 19.57 -1.02 -9.89
C GLU A 5 18.33 -0.36 -9.27
N THR A 6 18.48 0.83 -8.69
CA THR A 6 17.37 1.62 -8.13
C THR A 6 16.38 2.04 -9.21
N ILE A 7 16.85 2.50 -10.38
CA ILE A 7 15.98 2.86 -11.51
C ILE A 7 15.24 1.62 -12.04
N LYS A 8 15.93 0.49 -12.20
CA LYS A 8 15.32 -0.78 -12.64
C LYS A 8 14.25 -1.25 -11.65
N LEU A 9 14.50 -1.09 -10.35
CA LEU A 9 13.53 -1.40 -9.28
C LEU A 9 12.32 -0.46 -9.35
N LEU A 10 12.53 0.85 -9.52
CA LEU A 10 11.45 1.83 -9.67
C LEU A 10 10.55 1.50 -10.87
N LEU A 11 11.14 1.23 -12.04
CA LEU A 11 10.38 0.85 -13.23
C LEU A 11 9.59 -0.44 -13.00
N TRP A 12 10.20 -1.44 -12.37
CA TRP A 12 9.50 -2.70 -12.09
C TRP A 12 8.32 -2.51 -11.15
N VAL A 13 8.49 -1.74 -10.08
CA VAL A 13 7.42 -1.41 -9.13
C VAL A 13 6.29 -0.63 -9.82
N VAL A 14 6.62 0.31 -10.71
CA VAL A 14 5.60 1.08 -11.43
C VAL A 14 4.85 0.22 -12.45
N PHE A 15 5.55 -0.59 -13.25
CA PHE A 15 4.86 -1.33 -14.32
C PHE A 15 4.23 -2.64 -13.86
N ILE A 16 4.87 -3.37 -12.95
CA ILE A 16 4.39 -4.68 -12.52
C ILE A 16 3.54 -4.56 -11.26
N ASP A 17 4.03 -3.88 -10.22
CA ASP A 17 3.29 -3.80 -8.97
C ASP A 17 2.13 -2.80 -9.07
N CYS A 18 2.33 -1.58 -9.57
CA CYS A 18 1.24 -0.61 -9.68
C CYS A 18 0.18 -1.03 -10.69
N VAL A 19 0.56 -1.34 -11.94
CA VAL A 19 -0.43 -1.67 -12.97
C VAL A 19 -0.98 -3.08 -12.78
N GLY A 20 -0.10 -4.08 -12.61
CA GLY A 20 -0.52 -5.48 -12.49
C GLY A 20 -1.34 -5.74 -11.23
N VAL A 21 -0.80 -5.41 -10.05
CA VAL A 21 -1.51 -5.61 -8.78
C VAL A 21 -2.66 -4.61 -8.66
N GLY A 22 -2.53 -3.39 -9.21
CA GLY A 22 -3.60 -2.40 -9.21
C GLY A 22 -4.84 -2.81 -9.99
N LEU A 23 -4.69 -3.45 -11.15
CA LEU A 23 -5.83 -4.02 -11.88
C LEU A 23 -6.53 -5.11 -11.08
N LEU A 24 -5.77 -5.96 -10.38
CA LEU A 24 -6.31 -7.00 -9.51
C LEU A 24 -7.04 -6.40 -8.30
N ILE A 25 -6.44 -5.42 -7.63
CA ILE A 25 -7.08 -4.73 -6.51
C ILE A 25 -8.34 -4.00 -6.97
N ALA A 26 -8.29 -3.29 -8.10
CA ALA A 26 -9.45 -2.58 -8.64
C ALA A 26 -10.60 -3.54 -8.96
N THR A 27 -10.32 -4.70 -9.57
CA THR A 27 -11.36 -5.72 -9.85
C THR A 27 -11.94 -6.33 -8.58
N LEU A 28 -11.12 -6.67 -7.58
CA LEU A 28 -11.60 -7.16 -6.29
C LEU A 28 -12.44 -6.11 -5.56
N MET A 29 -11.96 -4.87 -5.54
CA MET A 29 -12.58 -3.78 -4.81
C MET A 29 -13.89 -3.34 -5.46
N TRP A 30 -13.95 -3.36 -6.80
CA TRP A 30 -15.17 -3.20 -7.58
C TRP A 30 -16.21 -4.27 -7.22
N PHE A 31 -15.79 -5.54 -7.20
CA PHE A 31 -16.67 -6.65 -6.84
C PHE A 31 -17.19 -6.55 -5.40
N ILE A 32 -16.31 -6.24 -4.44
CA ILE A 32 -16.68 -6.08 -3.02
C ILE A 32 -17.65 -4.91 -2.86
N SER A 33 -17.40 -3.78 -3.53
CA SER A 33 -18.22 -2.58 -3.39
C SER A 33 -19.63 -2.81 -3.93
N ASN A 34 -19.76 -3.39 -5.13
CA ASN A 34 -21.07 -3.67 -5.71
C ASN A 34 -21.85 -4.75 -4.95
N LYS A 35 -21.16 -5.73 -4.35
CA LYS A 35 -21.81 -6.81 -3.62
C LYS A 35 -22.21 -6.45 -2.19
N TYR A 36 -21.38 -5.68 -1.48
CA TYR A 36 -21.53 -5.47 -0.04
C TYR A 36 -21.78 -4.02 0.39
N LEU A 37 -21.43 -3.02 -0.44
CA LEU A 37 -21.48 -1.61 -0.03
C LEU A 37 -22.62 -0.82 -0.70
N VAL A 38 -23.16 -1.26 -1.84
CA VAL A 38 -24.28 -0.56 -2.52
C VAL A 38 -25.59 -0.68 -1.73
N LYS A 39 -26.26 0.46 -1.50
CA LYS A 39 -27.60 0.49 -0.87
C LYS A 39 -28.63 -0.23 -1.75
N GLN A 40 -29.30 -1.24 -1.20
CA GLN A 40 -30.37 -2.01 -1.85
C GLN A 40 -31.52 -1.17 -2.47
N GLN A 41 -31.70 0.07 -2.02
CA GLN A 41 -32.75 0.98 -2.50
C GLN A 41 -32.40 1.69 -3.83
N ASN A 42 -31.11 1.77 -4.21
CA ASN A 42 -30.63 2.43 -5.44
C ASN A 42 -29.82 1.44 -6.29
N ARG A 43 -30.47 0.41 -6.83
CA ARG A 43 -29.83 -0.54 -7.77
C ARG A 43 -29.54 0.05 -9.16
N ASP A 44 -29.91 1.30 -9.39
CA ASP A 44 -29.67 1.99 -10.66
C ASP A 44 -28.23 2.52 -10.80
N TYR A 45 -27.43 2.50 -9.72
CA TYR A 45 -26.06 3.01 -9.70
C TYR A 45 -25.08 1.96 -9.18
N ASP A 46 -24.25 1.43 -10.08
CA ASP A 46 -23.13 0.56 -9.75
C ASP A 46 -21.83 1.38 -9.64
N VAL A 47 -20.88 0.92 -8.82
CA VAL A 47 -19.53 1.49 -8.82
C VAL A 47 -18.88 1.18 -10.16
N GLU A 48 -18.40 2.21 -10.85
CA GLU A 48 -17.65 2.05 -12.09
C GLU A 48 -16.29 1.43 -11.80
N TRP A 49 -15.89 0.47 -12.63
CA TRP A 49 -14.56 -0.13 -12.51
C TRP A 49 -13.43 0.91 -12.65
N GLY A 50 -13.62 1.91 -13.52
CA GLY A 50 -12.70 3.03 -13.70
C GLY A 50 -12.54 3.86 -12.42
N TYR A 51 -13.61 4.04 -11.65
CA TYR A 51 -13.55 4.71 -10.35
C TYR A 51 -12.75 3.90 -9.33
N ALA A 52 -12.97 2.58 -9.27
CA ALA A 52 -12.21 1.71 -8.37
C ALA A 52 -10.71 1.71 -8.67
N PHE A 53 -10.35 1.78 -9.96
CA PHE A 53 -8.97 1.91 -10.42
C PHE A 53 -8.38 3.30 -10.11
N ASP A 54 -9.14 4.38 -10.31
CA ASP A 54 -8.71 5.74 -9.96
C ASP A 54 -8.40 5.87 -8.45
N VAL A 55 -9.29 5.34 -7.60
CA VAL A 55 -9.05 5.31 -6.14
C VAL A 55 -7.78 4.53 -5.80
N HIS A 56 -7.52 3.40 -6.47
CA HIS A 56 -6.27 2.64 -6.28
C HIS A 56 -5.04 3.47 -6.66
N LEU A 57 -5.05 4.13 -7.82
CA LEU A 57 -3.94 4.97 -8.26
C LEU A 57 -3.68 6.13 -7.30
N ASN A 58 -4.74 6.79 -6.82
CA ASN A 58 -4.65 7.88 -5.85
C ASN A 58 -4.08 7.40 -4.50
N ALA A 59 -4.49 6.22 -4.04
CA ALA A 59 -3.96 5.62 -2.81
C ALA A 59 -2.51 5.13 -2.96
N PHE A 60 -2.13 4.68 -4.16
CA PHE A 60 -0.80 4.16 -4.45
C PHE A 60 0.26 5.26 -4.55
N TYR A 61 -0.10 6.47 -5.00
CA TYR A 61 0.86 7.57 -5.17
C TYR A 61 1.62 7.92 -3.86
N PRO A 62 0.95 8.19 -2.71
CA PRO A 62 1.64 8.43 -1.45
C PRO A 62 2.52 7.25 -1.01
N LEU A 63 2.04 6.02 -1.21
CA LEU A 63 2.77 4.80 -0.87
C LEU A 63 4.07 4.69 -1.68
N LEU A 64 4.01 4.98 -2.99
CA LEU A 64 5.18 4.99 -3.87
C LEU A 64 6.19 6.05 -3.42
N VAL A 65 5.74 7.27 -3.15
CA VAL A 65 6.64 8.35 -2.70
C VAL A 65 7.33 7.98 -1.38
N ILE A 66 6.59 7.48 -0.40
CA ILE A 66 7.17 7.17 0.92
C ILE A 66 8.15 5.99 0.85
N LEU A 67 7.75 4.89 0.21
CA LEU A 67 8.54 3.65 0.22
C LEU A 67 9.62 3.59 -0.86
N HIS A 68 9.38 4.21 -2.01
CA HIS A 68 10.28 4.10 -3.16
C HIS A 68 11.01 5.40 -3.49
N PHE A 69 10.58 6.54 -2.96
CA PHE A 69 11.35 7.78 -3.04
C PHE A 69 12.09 8.03 -1.73
N ILE A 70 11.36 8.26 -0.64
CA ILE A 70 11.94 8.65 0.66
C ILE A 70 12.76 7.51 1.27
N GLN A 71 12.15 6.34 1.48
CA GLN A 71 12.80 5.22 2.16
C GLN A 71 14.05 4.71 1.41
N LEU A 72 14.09 4.81 0.08
CA LEU A 72 15.26 4.44 -0.72
C LEU A 72 16.51 5.28 -0.41
N PHE A 73 16.36 6.57 -0.08
CA PHE A 73 17.47 7.41 0.38
C PHE A 73 17.99 6.95 1.75
N PHE A 74 17.10 6.58 2.66
CA PHE A 74 17.46 6.13 4.02
C PHE A 74 17.91 4.67 4.09
N ILE A 75 17.61 3.85 3.08
CA ILE A 75 17.91 2.41 3.07
C ILE A 75 19.38 2.12 3.34
N ASN A 76 20.30 2.75 2.61
CA ASN A 76 21.72 2.43 2.70
C ASN A 76 22.37 2.98 3.98
N TYR A 77 21.88 4.11 4.50
CA TYR A 77 22.51 4.82 5.62
C TYR A 77 21.93 4.46 6.98
N VAL A 78 20.63 4.16 7.07
CA VAL A 78 19.90 4.02 8.35
C VAL A 78 19.29 2.63 8.53
N ILE A 79 18.79 2.01 7.46
CA ILE A 79 17.93 0.81 7.57
C ILE A 79 18.73 -0.50 7.44
N ILE A 80 19.79 -0.53 6.63
CA ILE A 80 20.66 -1.72 6.47
C ILE A 80 21.52 -2.02 7.71
N PRO A 81 22.07 -1.03 8.45
CA PRO A 81 22.73 -1.31 9.72
C PRO A 81 21.75 -2.00 10.69
N ASN A 82 22.15 -3.13 11.31
CA ASN A 82 21.36 -3.87 12.31
C ASN A 82 21.22 -3.08 13.62
N SER A 83 20.63 -1.89 13.53
CA SER A 83 20.40 -0.99 14.65
C SER A 83 18.92 -1.01 15.03
N VAL A 84 18.66 -0.74 16.31
CA VAL A 84 17.31 -0.58 16.85
C VAL A 84 16.53 0.51 16.11
N ILE A 85 17.25 1.56 15.73
CA ILE A 85 16.74 2.70 14.99
C ILE A 85 16.37 2.29 13.56
N GLY A 86 17.14 1.41 12.91
CA GLY A 86 16.92 0.99 11.53
C GLY A 86 15.61 0.21 11.33
N TYR A 87 15.28 -0.73 12.23
CA TYR A 87 13.98 -1.40 12.13
C TYR A 87 12.82 -0.51 12.58
N PHE A 88 13.02 0.38 13.56
CA PHE A 88 11.97 1.33 13.98
C PHE A 88 11.61 2.30 12.84
N VAL A 89 12.61 2.94 12.22
CA VAL A 89 12.40 3.87 11.10
C VAL A 89 11.85 3.15 9.87
N GLY A 90 12.37 1.97 9.54
CA GLY A 90 11.84 1.17 8.43
C GLY A 90 10.37 0.80 8.65
N ASN A 91 10.04 0.22 9.80
CA ASN A 91 8.68 -0.22 10.08
C ASN A 91 7.69 0.95 10.23
N THR A 92 8.12 2.12 10.74
CA THR A 92 7.25 3.31 10.81
C THR A 92 6.94 3.85 9.42
N LEU A 93 7.90 3.88 8.49
CA LEU A 93 7.65 4.26 7.10
C LEU A 93 6.66 3.31 6.41
N TRP A 94 6.76 2.00 6.68
CA TRP A 94 5.78 1.00 6.21
C TRP A 94 4.39 1.23 6.79
N LEU A 95 4.29 1.46 8.11
CA LEU A 95 3.04 1.76 8.79
C LEU A 95 2.37 2.99 8.20
N ILE A 96 3.14 4.07 7.99
CA ILE A 96 2.63 5.32 7.43
C ILE A 96 2.19 5.10 5.97
N ALA A 97 3.00 4.45 5.14
CA ALA A 97 2.69 4.25 3.73
C ALA A 97 1.42 3.40 3.51
N ILE A 98 1.31 2.25 4.19
CA ILE A 98 0.12 1.40 4.09
C ILE A 98 -1.08 2.08 4.76
N GLY A 99 -0.85 2.80 5.87
CA GLY A 99 -1.88 3.58 6.54
C GLY A 99 -2.51 4.64 5.63
N TYR A 100 -1.68 5.40 4.90
CA TYR A 100 -2.15 6.35 3.89
C TYR A 100 -2.91 5.66 2.77
N TYR A 101 -2.42 4.53 2.27
CA TYR A 101 -3.11 3.77 1.23
C TYR A 101 -4.54 3.37 1.66
N ILE A 102 -4.69 2.82 2.87
CA ILE A 102 -6.00 2.43 3.43
C ILE A 102 -6.90 3.66 3.60
N TYR A 103 -6.35 4.76 4.14
CA TYR A 103 -7.12 5.98 4.40
C TYR A 103 -7.62 6.65 3.11
N VAL A 104 -6.76 6.79 2.09
CA VAL A 104 -7.15 7.36 0.80
C VAL A 104 -8.17 6.47 0.09
N THR A 105 -8.01 5.15 0.19
CA THR A 105 -9.01 4.20 -0.33
C THR A 105 -10.38 4.43 0.35
N PHE A 106 -10.42 4.49 1.68
CA PHE A 106 -11.63 4.80 2.44
C PHE A 106 -12.25 6.15 2.03
N LEU A 107 -11.42 7.18 1.87
CA LEU A 107 -11.87 8.52 1.49
C LEU A 107 -12.51 8.52 0.09
N GLY A 108 -11.89 7.82 -0.87
CA GLY A 108 -12.42 7.64 -2.22
C GLY A 108 -13.81 7.02 -2.18
N TYR A 109 -13.97 5.83 -1.61
CA TYR A 109 -15.29 5.18 -1.56
C TYR A 109 -16.32 5.93 -0.70
N SER A 110 -15.90 6.70 0.31
CA SER A 110 -16.83 7.51 1.11
C SER A 110 -17.36 8.75 0.39
N ALA A 111 -16.74 9.15 -0.72
CA ALA A 111 -17.24 10.24 -1.56
C ALA A 111 -18.51 9.85 -2.34
N LEU A 112 -18.81 8.54 -2.48
CA LEU A 112 -19.98 8.04 -3.18
C LEU A 112 -21.19 7.92 -2.22
N PRO A 113 -22.22 8.78 -2.36
CA PRO A 113 -23.33 8.85 -1.40
C PRO A 113 -24.26 7.62 -1.38
N PHE A 114 -24.17 6.79 -2.41
CA PHE A 114 -24.93 5.54 -2.55
C PHE A 114 -24.28 4.35 -1.84
N LEU A 115 -23.02 4.46 -1.42
CA LEU A 115 -22.36 3.43 -0.62
C LEU A 115 -22.73 3.58 0.87
N LYS A 116 -22.95 2.45 1.54
CA LYS A 116 -23.17 2.35 2.99
C LYS A 116 -22.03 1.54 3.61
N ASN A 117 -21.77 1.75 4.91
CA ASN A 117 -20.76 1.00 5.67
C ASN A 117 -19.33 1.05 5.09
N THR A 118 -18.93 2.17 4.49
CA THR A 118 -17.55 2.36 4.00
C THR A 118 -16.50 2.26 5.11
N ALA A 119 -16.90 2.43 6.38
CA ALA A 119 -16.05 2.23 7.56
C ALA A 119 -15.39 0.84 7.64
N ILE A 120 -15.96 -0.18 6.99
CA ILE A 120 -15.35 -1.52 6.91
C ILE A 120 -13.98 -1.46 6.22
N LEU A 121 -13.78 -0.52 5.29
CA LEU A 121 -12.50 -0.31 4.60
C LEU A 121 -11.39 0.19 5.53
N LEU A 122 -11.75 0.70 6.71
CA LEU A 122 -10.80 1.15 7.71
C LEU A 122 -10.34 0.02 8.66
N TYR A 123 -11.04 -1.12 8.71
CA TYR A 123 -10.65 -2.25 9.58
C TYR A 123 -9.24 -2.81 9.34
N PRO A 124 -8.74 -2.92 8.10
CA PRO A 124 -7.35 -3.30 7.85
C PRO A 124 -6.32 -2.41 8.55
N PHE A 125 -6.65 -1.16 8.88
CA PHE A 125 -5.77 -0.24 9.61
C PHE A 125 -5.50 -0.73 11.04
N ALA A 126 -6.50 -1.30 11.72
CA ALA A 126 -6.30 -1.87 13.05
C ALA A 126 -5.36 -3.09 13.01
N LEU A 127 -5.55 -3.97 12.02
CA LEU A 127 -4.67 -5.10 11.78
C LEU A 127 -3.23 -4.65 11.50
N LEU A 128 -3.06 -3.56 10.74
CA LEU A 128 -1.75 -2.99 10.43
C LEU A 128 -1.01 -2.53 11.69
N ILE A 129 -1.70 -1.88 12.63
CA ILE A 129 -1.10 -1.47 13.92
C ILE A 129 -0.64 -2.68 14.72
N VAL A 130 -1.46 -3.74 14.78
CA VAL A 130 -1.09 -4.98 15.47
C VAL A 130 0.14 -5.62 14.84
N LEU A 131 0.19 -5.73 13.51
CA LEU A 131 1.36 -6.27 12.79
C LEU A 131 2.61 -5.41 13.02
N TYR A 132 2.48 -4.09 13.09
CA TYR A 132 3.57 -3.18 13.40
C TYR A 132 4.14 -3.43 14.81
N LEU A 133 3.27 -3.57 15.83
CA LEU A 133 3.69 -3.85 17.20
C LEU A 133 4.40 -5.21 17.32
N ILE A 134 3.88 -6.24 16.64
CA ILE A 134 4.52 -7.56 16.57
C ILE A 134 5.90 -7.45 15.90
N SER A 135 5.98 -6.72 14.79
CA SER A 135 7.24 -6.52 14.07
C SER A 135 8.31 -5.84 14.93
N LEU A 136 7.92 -4.84 15.72
CA LEU A 136 8.82 -4.22 16.70
C LEU A 136 9.23 -5.19 17.82
N ALA A 137 8.29 -5.96 18.37
CA ALA A 137 8.56 -6.91 19.45
C ALA A 137 9.51 -8.05 19.01
N CYS A 138 9.38 -8.51 17.76
CA CYS A 138 10.24 -9.55 17.17
C CYS A 138 11.53 -9.01 16.53
N GLY A 139 11.72 -7.68 16.47
CA GLY A 139 12.86 -7.05 15.81
C GLY A 139 12.92 -7.29 14.29
N TRP A 140 11.77 -7.52 13.66
CA TRP A 140 11.68 -7.75 12.22
C TRP A 140 11.78 -6.44 11.46
N ASN A 141 12.54 -6.43 10.37
CA ASN A 141 12.70 -5.27 9.50
C ASN A 141 12.11 -5.59 8.12
N PHE A 142 10.90 -5.09 7.85
CA PHE A 142 10.20 -5.33 6.58
C PHE A 142 11.00 -4.85 5.38
N THR A 143 11.69 -3.72 5.51
CA THR A 143 12.53 -3.15 4.47
C THR A 143 13.73 -4.05 4.15
N LYS A 144 14.34 -4.69 5.15
CA LYS A 144 15.43 -5.65 4.95
C LYS A 144 14.94 -6.91 4.21
N MET A 145 13.76 -7.40 4.54
CA MET A 145 13.13 -8.52 3.85
C MET A 145 12.88 -8.20 2.37
N LEU A 146 12.33 -7.01 2.09
CA LEU A 146 12.12 -6.56 0.72
C LEU A 146 13.42 -6.35 -0.04
N CYS A 147 14.44 -5.71 0.56
CA CYS A 147 15.75 -5.58 -0.07
C CYS A 147 16.36 -6.94 -0.43
N SER A 148 16.20 -7.96 0.43
CA SER A 148 16.63 -9.33 0.15
C SER A 148 15.86 -9.95 -1.02
N PHE A 149 14.54 -9.79 -1.04
CA PHE A 149 13.69 -10.26 -2.13
C PHE A 149 14.06 -9.61 -3.48
N TYR A 150 14.28 -8.31 -3.50
CA TYR A 150 14.71 -7.58 -4.70
C TYR A 150 16.10 -7.97 -5.17
N LYS A 151 17.06 -8.14 -4.24
CA LYS A 151 18.43 -8.57 -4.57
C LYS A 151 18.47 -9.96 -5.21
N TYR A 152 17.50 -10.82 -4.90
CA TYR A 152 17.35 -12.14 -5.54
C TYR A 152 16.74 -12.06 -6.95
N ARG A 153 15.91 -11.05 -7.24
CA ARG A 153 15.20 -10.88 -8.53
C ARG A 153 15.93 -10.01 -9.55
N VAL A 154 16.80 -9.12 -9.10
CA VAL A 154 17.51 -8.15 -9.96
C VAL A 154 18.89 -8.65 -10.41
N LYS A 155 19.38 -9.77 -9.85
CA LYS A 155 20.59 -10.47 -10.30
C LYS A 155 20.42 -11.10 -11.68
#